data_AF-A0A7S2PTI9-F1
#
_entry.id   AF-A0A7S2PTI9-F1
#
_cell.length_a   1.000
_cell.length_b   1.000
_cell.length_c   1.000
_cell.angle_alpha   90.00
_cell.angle_beta   90.00
_cell.angle_gamma   90.00
#
_symmetry.space_group_name_H-M   'P 1'
#
loop_
_entity.id
_entity.type
_entity.pdbx_description
1 polymer ?
#
loop_
_entity_poly.entity_id
_entity_poly.type
_entity_poly.pdbx_seq_one_letter_code
_entity_poly.pdbx_strand_id
1 'polypeptide(L)'
;RMPALRAVPLGSHVWWWSSREELLGKLDQESRQVWFQAHWFDPVTEAGKRIVTAHADLHEQNMLQTTTGIRVIDFEYACVTHAVHDLAFAAEKCCCGDREWKTAFIKAYLEASNKPATDEAVEDLLFDAEVAFLGCHTGPLELWEGHVDPAKWRATVARLQPFVEEARRRKEVRERVLEEGIVPFLKAHKHFCVAGVPVLLCDLPEEANNWLVLN
;
A
#
# COMPACT_ATOMS: atom_id res chain seq x y z
N ARG A 1 9.69 -22.07 -2.92
CA ARG A 1 10.41 -20.78 -2.82
C ARG A 1 11.11 -20.47 -4.13
N MET A 2 10.43 -19.66 -4.93
CA MET A 2 10.82 -19.19 -6.24
C MET A 2 12.21 -18.57 -6.17
N PRO A 3 13.18 -18.98 -7.02
CA PRO A 3 14.55 -18.49 -6.95
C PRO A 3 14.66 -16.96 -6.98
N ALA A 4 13.77 -16.29 -7.73
CA ALA A 4 13.73 -14.83 -7.85
C ALA A 4 13.45 -14.11 -6.52
N LEU A 5 12.78 -14.75 -5.56
CA LEU A 5 12.52 -14.16 -4.23
C LEU A 5 13.78 -14.01 -3.38
N ARG A 6 14.89 -14.68 -3.72
CA ARG A 6 16.15 -14.56 -2.97
C ARG A 6 16.76 -13.16 -3.02
N ALA A 7 16.44 -12.39 -4.06
CA ALA A 7 16.93 -11.02 -4.24
C ALA A 7 15.97 -9.96 -3.69
N VAL A 8 14.78 -10.36 -3.23
CA VAL A 8 13.77 -9.43 -2.70
C VAL A 8 14.19 -9.01 -1.27
N PRO A 9 14.21 -7.70 -0.93
CA PRO A 9 14.54 -7.23 0.42
C PRO A 9 13.52 -7.68 1.46
N LEU A 10 13.92 -7.94 2.70
CA LEU A 10 13.05 -8.43 3.79
C LEU A 10 11.80 -7.60 4.02
N GLY A 11 11.82 -6.28 3.78
CA GLY A 11 10.67 -5.40 3.96
C GLY A 11 9.67 -5.37 2.81
N SER A 12 9.90 -6.13 1.74
CA SER A 12 9.10 -5.99 0.51
C SER A 12 7.63 -6.39 0.69
N HIS A 13 6.76 -5.63 0.01
CA HIS A 13 5.34 -5.95 -0.16
C HIS A 13 5.05 -7.30 -0.82
N VAL A 14 6.07 -7.93 -1.41
CA VAL A 14 5.96 -9.23 -2.05
C VAL A 14 5.84 -10.38 -1.04
N TRP A 15 6.35 -10.24 0.18
CA TRP A 15 6.60 -11.41 1.04
C TRP A 15 5.38 -12.21 1.45
N TRP A 16 4.26 -11.56 1.71
CA TRP A 16 3.03 -12.26 2.07
C TRP A 16 2.50 -13.14 0.92
N TRP A 17 2.79 -12.78 -0.33
CA TRP A 17 2.48 -13.62 -1.51
C TRP A 17 3.35 -14.88 -1.59
N SER A 18 4.38 -15.02 -0.74
CA SER A 18 5.12 -16.28 -0.63
C SER A 18 4.30 -17.41 0.00
N SER A 19 3.19 -17.09 0.69
CA SER A 19 2.18 -18.07 1.13
C SER A 19 1.32 -18.61 -0.02
N ARG A 20 1.29 -17.90 -1.16
CA ARG A 20 0.56 -18.20 -2.40
C ARG A 20 1.50 -18.10 -3.60
N GLU A 21 2.64 -18.77 -3.52
CA GLU A 21 3.73 -18.68 -4.50
C GLU A 21 3.27 -19.04 -5.93
N GLU A 22 2.23 -19.87 -6.06
CA GLU A 22 1.59 -20.20 -7.32
C GLU A 22 0.97 -18.98 -8.03
N LEU A 23 0.45 -18.00 -7.28
CA LEU A 23 -0.08 -16.76 -7.85
C LEU A 23 1.05 -15.87 -8.40
N LEU A 24 2.17 -15.79 -7.68
CA LEU A 24 3.39 -15.16 -8.20
C LEU A 24 3.91 -15.91 -9.44
N GLY A 25 3.85 -17.24 -9.44
CA GLY A 25 4.33 -18.09 -10.53
C GLY A 25 3.56 -17.92 -11.84
N LYS A 26 2.27 -17.56 -11.75
CA LYS A 26 1.38 -17.32 -12.91
C LYS A 26 1.59 -15.98 -13.61
N LEU A 27 2.20 -14.99 -12.94
CA LEU A 27 2.61 -13.76 -13.60
C LEU A 27 3.68 -14.08 -14.66
N ASP A 28 3.61 -13.39 -15.80
CA ASP A 28 4.70 -13.43 -16.77
C ASP A 28 6.01 -12.86 -16.16
N GLN A 29 7.13 -13.09 -16.84
CA GLN A 29 8.45 -12.67 -16.33
C GLN A 29 8.55 -11.15 -16.14
N GLU A 30 7.95 -10.37 -17.04
CA GLU A 30 8.00 -8.91 -17.01
C GLU A 30 7.18 -8.36 -15.85
N SER A 31 5.94 -8.85 -15.66
CA SER A 31 5.05 -8.49 -14.56
C SER A 31 5.68 -8.84 -13.22
N ARG A 32 6.32 -10.01 -13.09
CA ARG A 32 7.06 -10.35 -11.85
C ARG A 32 8.19 -9.38 -11.57
N GLN A 33 8.96 -9.01 -12.58
CA GLN A 33 10.07 -8.08 -12.42
C GLN A 33 9.56 -6.70 -11.98
N VAL A 34 8.53 -6.18 -12.67
CA VAL A 34 7.86 -4.92 -12.32
C VAL A 34 7.35 -4.95 -10.87
N TRP A 35 6.73 -6.06 -10.45
CA TRP A 35 6.24 -6.23 -9.08
C TRP A 35 7.37 -6.21 -8.05
N PHE A 36 8.40 -7.03 -8.26
CA PHE A 36 9.49 -7.18 -7.30
C PHE A 36 10.33 -5.90 -7.16
N GLN A 37 10.34 -5.04 -8.17
CA GLN A 37 11.08 -3.78 -8.21
C GLN A 37 10.22 -2.56 -7.85
N ALA A 38 8.94 -2.74 -7.48
CA ALA A 38 8.06 -1.66 -7.06
C ALA A 38 8.40 -1.16 -5.64
N HIS A 39 9.56 -0.53 -5.49
CA HIS A 39 10.07 0.04 -4.24
C HIS A 39 9.27 1.26 -3.76
N TRP A 40 8.38 1.81 -4.60
CA TRP A 40 7.49 2.91 -4.20
C TRP A 40 6.45 2.50 -3.14
N PHE A 41 6.28 1.19 -2.91
CA PHE A 41 5.55 0.64 -1.77
C PHE A 41 6.29 0.75 -0.43
N ASP A 42 7.62 0.94 -0.45
CA ASP A 42 8.40 0.98 0.78
C ASP A 42 7.95 2.18 1.62
N PRO A 43 7.61 1.98 2.91
CA PRO A 43 7.20 3.05 3.80
C PRO A 43 8.36 4.02 4.02
N VAL A 44 8.04 5.31 4.17
CA VAL A 44 9.05 6.35 4.44
C VAL A 44 9.24 6.57 5.94
N THR A 45 8.23 6.25 6.75
CA THR A 45 8.26 6.42 8.20
C THR A 45 9.08 5.34 8.90
N GLU A 46 9.81 5.74 9.93
CA GLU A 46 10.60 4.80 10.73
C GLU A 46 9.72 3.77 11.49
N ALA A 47 8.48 4.12 11.80
CA ALA A 47 7.52 3.20 12.42
C ALA A 47 6.99 2.16 11.42
N GLY A 48 6.77 2.55 10.15
CA GLY A 48 6.34 1.67 9.07
C GLY A 48 7.44 0.74 8.56
N LYS A 49 8.68 1.25 8.43
CA LYS A 49 9.87 0.51 7.97
C LYS A 49 10.37 -0.60 8.90
N ARG A 50 9.82 -0.71 10.12
CA ARG A 50 10.28 -1.75 11.04
C ARG A 50 10.07 -3.12 10.42
N ILE A 51 11.13 -3.91 10.36
CA ILE A 51 11.05 -5.32 9.97
C ILE A 51 10.48 -6.10 11.16
N VAL A 52 9.31 -6.71 10.96
CA VAL A 52 8.58 -7.46 11.98
C VAL A 52 8.08 -8.78 11.41
N THR A 53 7.61 -9.66 12.29
CA THR A 53 6.72 -10.74 11.86
C THR A 53 5.31 -10.17 11.79
N ALA A 54 4.81 -9.95 10.58
CA ALA A 54 3.47 -9.46 10.32
C ALA A 54 2.50 -10.63 10.22
N HIS A 55 1.25 -10.40 10.60
CA HIS A 55 0.14 -11.30 10.30
C HIS A 55 -0.18 -11.31 8.79
N ALA A 56 -0.04 -10.14 8.17
CA ALA A 56 -0.29 -9.81 6.77
C ALA A 56 -1.74 -9.98 6.29
N ASP A 57 -2.64 -10.48 7.13
CA ASP A 57 -4.09 -10.52 6.87
C ASP A 57 -4.88 -10.09 8.12
N LEU A 58 -4.45 -8.98 8.74
CA LEU A 58 -4.92 -8.56 10.05
C LEU A 58 -6.22 -7.75 9.92
N HIS A 59 -7.37 -8.41 10.11
CA HIS A 59 -8.69 -7.78 10.06
C HIS A 59 -9.66 -8.36 11.10
N GLU A 60 -10.85 -7.78 11.21
CA GLU A 60 -11.82 -8.04 12.29
C GLU A 60 -12.30 -9.49 12.37
N GLN A 61 -12.30 -10.25 11.26
CA GLN A 61 -12.70 -11.66 11.27
C GLN A 61 -11.56 -12.57 11.78
N ASN A 62 -10.32 -12.09 11.72
CA ASN A 62 -9.13 -12.74 12.25
C ASN A 62 -8.79 -12.25 13.67
N MET A 63 -9.66 -11.43 14.28
CA MET A 63 -9.50 -10.91 15.64
C MET A 63 -10.59 -11.44 16.58
N LEU A 64 -10.18 -12.17 17.61
CA LEU A 64 -11.06 -12.70 18.65
C LEU A 64 -10.98 -11.83 19.90
N GLN A 65 -12.10 -11.22 20.27
CA GLN A 65 -12.23 -10.56 21.58
C GLN A 65 -12.30 -11.62 22.68
N THR A 66 -11.36 -11.56 23.63
CA THR A 66 -11.34 -12.40 24.83
C THR A 66 -11.55 -11.57 26.09
N THR A 67 -11.69 -12.23 27.24
CA THR A 67 -11.76 -11.55 28.56
C THR A 67 -10.47 -10.79 28.92
N THR A 68 -9.36 -11.06 28.22
CA THR A 68 -8.05 -10.45 28.48
C THR A 68 -7.55 -9.57 27.32
N GLY A 69 -8.45 -9.22 26.40
CA GLY A 69 -8.12 -8.44 25.19
C GLY A 69 -8.21 -9.25 23.91
N ILE A 70 -7.61 -8.73 22.85
CA ILE A 70 -7.71 -9.31 21.51
C ILE A 70 -6.68 -10.44 21.34
N ARG A 71 -7.07 -11.51 20.64
CA ARG A 71 -6.19 -12.56 20.12
C ARG A 71 -6.37 -12.65 18.61
N VAL A 72 -5.29 -12.92 17.89
CA VAL A 72 -5.30 -13.04 16.43
C VAL A 72 -5.24 -14.51 16.04
N ILE A 73 -5.93 -14.88 14.96
CA ILE A 73 -5.97 -16.22 14.37
C ILE A 73 -5.71 -16.14 12.87
N ASP A 74 -5.52 -17.29 12.22
CA ASP A 74 -5.35 -17.42 10.75
C ASP A 74 -4.04 -16.84 10.19
N PHE A 75 -2.92 -17.39 10.67
CA PHE A 75 -1.56 -16.95 10.34
C PHE A 75 -1.04 -17.45 8.98
N GLU A 76 -1.90 -17.80 8.02
CA GLU A 76 -1.44 -18.39 6.77
C GLU A 76 -0.65 -17.43 5.86
N TYR A 77 -0.90 -16.12 5.98
CA TYR A 77 -0.14 -15.06 5.29
C TYR A 77 1.04 -14.53 6.11
N ALA A 78 1.21 -15.01 7.35
CA ALA A 78 2.20 -14.46 8.26
C ALA A 78 3.61 -14.56 7.69
N CYS A 79 4.33 -13.44 7.69
CA CYS A 79 5.65 -13.35 7.07
C CYS A 79 6.51 -12.27 7.75
N VAL A 80 7.80 -12.28 7.44
CA VAL A 80 8.69 -11.19 7.80
C VAL A 80 8.58 -10.11 6.73
N THR A 81 8.13 -8.91 7.11
CA THR A 81 8.01 -7.75 6.23
C THR A 81 7.98 -6.43 7.03
N HIS A 82 7.76 -5.30 6.37
CA HIS A 82 7.52 -4.01 7.01
C HIS A 82 6.24 -4.03 7.86
N ALA A 83 6.29 -3.40 9.04
CA ALA A 83 5.17 -3.30 9.96
C ALA A 83 3.94 -2.60 9.34
N VAL A 84 4.17 -1.74 8.35
CA VAL A 84 3.10 -1.07 7.61
C VAL A 84 2.06 -2.03 7.00
N HIS A 85 2.42 -3.28 6.70
CA HIS A 85 1.48 -4.25 6.11
C HIS A 85 0.29 -4.57 7.02
N ASP A 86 0.54 -4.86 8.29
CA ASP A 86 -0.55 -5.11 9.25
C ASP A 86 -1.34 -3.83 9.52
N LEU A 87 -0.66 -2.67 9.54
CA LEU A 87 -1.31 -1.39 9.74
C LEU A 87 -2.25 -1.04 8.59
N ALA A 88 -1.81 -1.26 7.35
CA ALA A 88 -2.60 -1.02 6.14
C ALA A 88 -3.89 -1.82 6.17
N PHE A 89 -3.79 -3.12 6.45
CA PHE A 89 -4.94 -4.00 6.43
C PHE A 89 -5.89 -3.72 7.60
N ALA A 90 -5.38 -3.53 8.82
CA ALA A 90 -6.20 -3.21 9.98
C ALA A 90 -6.85 -1.82 9.85
N ALA A 91 -6.12 -0.81 9.37
CA ALA A 91 -6.67 0.52 9.14
C ALA A 91 -7.81 0.49 8.12
N GLU A 92 -7.67 -0.26 7.02
CA GLU A 92 -8.72 -0.29 6.01
C GLU A 92 -9.91 -1.17 6.43
N LYS A 93 -9.67 -2.37 6.96
CA LYS A 93 -10.73 -3.34 7.26
C LYS A 93 -11.41 -3.09 8.60
N CYS A 94 -10.66 -2.76 9.64
CA CYS A 94 -11.23 -2.57 10.98
C CYS A 94 -11.79 -1.16 11.20
N CYS A 95 -11.30 -0.15 10.47
CA CYS A 95 -11.77 1.23 10.63
C CYS A 95 -12.87 1.63 9.63
N CYS A 96 -13.36 0.71 8.79
CA CYS A 96 -14.44 0.94 7.83
C CYS A 96 -14.23 2.14 6.88
N GLY A 97 -12.97 2.48 6.57
CA GLY A 97 -12.63 3.66 5.77
C GLY A 97 -12.75 5.01 6.51
N ASP A 98 -13.13 5.02 7.79
CA ASP A 98 -13.32 6.25 8.57
C ASP A 98 -11.97 6.88 8.95
N ARG A 99 -11.81 8.17 8.60
CA ARG A 99 -10.58 8.94 8.82
C ARG A 99 -10.22 9.07 10.29
N GLU A 100 -11.19 9.35 11.16
CA GLU A 100 -10.95 9.56 12.59
C GLU A 100 -10.51 8.24 13.24
N TRP A 101 -11.16 7.14 12.89
CA TRP A 101 -10.83 5.81 13.42
C TRP A 101 -9.46 5.33 12.96
N LYS A 102 -9.13 5.52 11.67
CA LYS A 102 -7.79 5.24 11.14
C LYS A 102 -6.73 6.05 11.89
N THR A 103 -6.97 7.34 12.09
CA THR A 103 -6.06 8.25 12.82
C THR A 103 -5.87 7.80 14.26
N ALA A 104 -6.95 7.46 14.97
CA ALA A 104 -6.90 6.98 16.34
C ALA A 104 -6.15 5.64 16.47
N PHE A 105 -6.38 4.72 15.54
CA PHE A 105 -5.67 3.44 15.48
C PHE A 105 -4.16 3.61 15.29
N ILE A 106 -3.74 4.41 14.31
CA ILE A 106 -2.32 4.67 14.03
C ILE A 106 -1.65 5.37 15.22
N LYS A 107 -2.34 6.34 15.84
CA LYS A 107 -1.87 7.01 17.05
C LYS A 107 -1.64 6.04 18.20
N ALA A 108 -2.62 5.17 18.49
CA ALA A 108 -2.51 4.16 19.53
C ALA A 108 -1.35 3.17 19.25
N TYR A 109 -1.14 2.80 17.99
CA TYR A 109 -0.01 1.96 17.60
C TYR A 109 1.35 2.64 17.83
N LEU A 110 1.48 3.92 17.48
CA LEU A 110 2.70 4.70 17.72
C LEU A 110 3.01 4.79 19.22
N GLU A 111 2.01 5.11 20.04
CA GLU A 111 2.13 5.18 21.50
C GLU A 111 2.52 3.81 22.09
N ALA A 112 1.82 2.73 21.72
CA ALA A 112 2.12 1.38 22.17
C ALA A 112 3.51 0.90 21.72
N SER A 113 4.01 1.41 20.60
CA SER A 113 5.35 1.14 20.06
C SER A 113 6.44 2.04 20.64
N ASN A 114 6.11 2.92 21.60
CA ASN A 114 7.01 3.94 22.16
C ASN A 114 7.65 4.80 21.05
N LYS A 115 6.84 5.22 20.07
CA LYS A 115 7.23 6.10 18.97
C LYS A 115 6.53 7.46 19.11
N PRO A 116 7.08 8.53 18.50
CA PRO A 116 6.40 9.82 18.45
C PRO A 116 5.01 9.67 17.82
N ALA A 117 4.00 10.21 18.49
CA ALA A 117 2.59 10.15 18.09
C ALA A 117 2.01 11.57 17.89
N THR A 118 2.81 12.46 17.29
CA THR A 118 2.35 13.78 16.83
C THR A 118 1.40 13.63 15.66
N ASP A 119 0.55 14.62 15.42
CA ASP A 119 -0.42 14.57 14.32
C ASP A 119 0.28 14.35 12.96
N GLU A 120 1.43 15.00 12.74
CA GLU A 120 2.27 14.79 11.56
C GLU A 120 2.79 13.35 11.45
N ALA A 121 3.29 12.76 12.55
CA ALA A 121 3.77 11.38 12.54
C ALA A 121 2.65 10.36 12.29
N VAL A 122 1.44 10.65 12.79
CA VAL A 122 0.24 9.86 12.55
C VAL A 122 -0.15 9.94 11.08
N GLU A 123 -0.19 11.14 10.50
CA GLU A 123 -0.51 11.37 9.09
C GLU A 123 0.48 10.68 8.15
N ASP A 124 1.77 10.83 8.41
CA ASP A 124 2.82 10.23 7.58
C ASP A 124 2.74 8.69 7.60
N LEU A 125 2.53 8.09 8.77
CA LEU A 125 2.42 6.64 8.89
C LEU A 125 1.10 6.12 8.29
N LEU A 126 0.02 6.87 8.45
CA LEU A 126 -1.27 6.51 7.84
C LEU A 126 -1.18 6.61 6.31
N PHE A 127 -0.45 7.58 5.76
CA PHE A 127 -0.23 7.64 4.33
C PHE A 127 0.62 6.46 3.83
N ASP A 128 1.65 6.06 4.56
CA ASP A 128 2.40 4.82 4.27
C ASP A 128 1.47 3.59 4.26
N ALA A 129 0.52 3.52 5.20
CA ALA A 129 -0.47 2.44 5.29
C ALA A 129 -1.43 2.43 4.09
N GLU A 130 -1.93 3.59 3.66
CA GLU A 130 -2.74 3.72 2.45
C GLU A 130 -1.97 3.23 1.21
N VAL A 131 -0.72 3.66 1.02
CA VAL A 131 0.12 3.20 -0.10
C VAL A 131 0.34 1.69 -0.06
N ALA A 132 0.66 1.12 1.11
CA ALA A 132 0.86 -0.31 1.27
C ALA A 132 -0.41 -1.11 0.93
N PHE A 133 -1.61 -0.57 1.23
CA PHE A 133 -2.88 -1.20 0.89
C PHE A 133 -3.09 -1.38 -0.62
N LEU A 134 -2.45 -0.57 -1.47
CA LEU A 134 -2.57 -0.71 -2.94
C LEU A 134 -2.14 -2.09 -3.44
N GLY A 135 -1.15 -2.70 -2.77
CA GLY A 135 -0.58 -4.00 -3.13
C GLY A 135 -1.18 -5.17 -2.36
N CYS A 136 -2.24 -4.91 -1.60
CA CYS A 136 -2.96 -5.95 -0.87
C CYS A 136 -3.82 -6.83 -1.82
N HIS A 137 -4.14 -8.07 -1.41
CA HIS A 137 -5.04 -9.01 -2.07
C HIS A 137 -6.52 -8.58 -2.09
N THR A 138 -6.83 -7.37 -1.60
CA THR A 138 -8.11 -6.68 -1.79
C THR A 138 -7.92 -5.28 -2.36
N GLY A 139 -6.70 -4.99 -2.86
CA GLY A 139 -6.26 -3.71 -3.38
C GLY A 139 -6.24 -3.70 -4.91
N PRO A 140 -6.10 -2.53 -5.55
CA PRO A 140 -6.17 -2.37 -7.00
C PRO A 140 -5.02 -3.04 -7.78
N LEU A 141 -4.01 -3.59 -7.11
CA LEU A 141 -2.89 -4.29 -7.75
C LEU A 141 -2.87 -5.79 -7.43
N GLU A 142 -4.04 -6.38 -7.17
CA GLU A 142 -4.22 -7.82 -7.02
C GLU A 142 -3.61 -8.62 -8.19
N LEU A 143 -2.93 -9.71 -7.86
CA LEU A 143 -2.11 -10.45 -8.85
C LEU A 143 -2.94 -11.15 -9.94
N TRP A 144 -4.20 -11.49 -9.68
CA TRP A 144 -5.05 -12.14 -10.68
C TRP A 144 -5.38 -11.22 -11.85
N GLU A 145 -5.43 -9.90 -11.64
CA GLU A 145 -5.60 -8.96 -12.74
C GLU A 145 -4.40 -9.05 -13.70
N GLY A 146 -3.20 -9.21 -13.13
CA GLY A 146 -1.97 -9.46 -13.87
C GLY A 146 -1.92 -10.83 -14.57
N HIS A 147 -2.79 -11.78 -14.22
CA HIS A 147 -2.95 -13.04 -14.97
C HIS A 147 -3.90 -12.88 -16.15
N VAL A 148 -4.91 -12.03 -16.02
CA VAL A 148 -5.95 -11.80 -17.05
C VAL A 148 -5.45 -10.84 -18.13
N ASP A 149 -4.87 -9.72 -17.74
CA ASP A 149 -4.34 -8.70 -18.65
C ASP A 149 -3.00 -8.16 -18.11
N PRO A 150 -1.89 -8.88 -18.34
CA PRO A 150 -0.58 -8.53 -17.82
C PRO A 150 -0.13 -7.12 -18.24
N ALA A 151 -0.41 -6.72 -19.48
CA ALA A 151 0.01 -5.42 -20.01
C ALA A 151 -0.71 -4.26 -19.32
N LYS A 152 -2.04 -4.36 -19.17
CA LYS A 152 -2.83 -3.36 -18.44
C LYS A 152 -2.45 -3.30 -16.96
N TRP A 153 -2.19 -4.45 -16.34
CA TRP A 153 -1.77 -4.51 -14.95
C TRP A 153 -0.40 -3.82 -14.75
N ARG A 154 0.60 -4.12 -15.59
CA ARG A 154 1.90 -3.43 -15.58
C ARG A 154 1.76 -1.93 -15.78
N ALA A 155 0.92 -1.50 -16.74
CA ALA A 155 0.65 -0.09 -16.97
C ALA A 155 0.01 0.57 -15.73
N THR A 156 -0.82 -0.16 -14.98
CA THR A 156 -1.43 0.32 -13.73
C THR A 156 -0.38 0.48 -12.63
N VAL A 157 0.50 -0.51 -12.43
CA VAL A 157 1.63 -0.41 -11.49
C VAL A 157 2.51 0.79 -11.82
N ALA A 158 2.88 0.94 -13.10
CA ALA A 158 3.74 2.03 -13.57
C ALA A 158 3.09 3.41 -13.39
N ARG A 159 1.78 3.53 -13.55
CA ARG A 159 1.04 4.78 -13.38
C ARG A 159 0.87 5.18 -11.91
N LEU A 160 0.80 4.21 -11.00
CA LEU A 160 0.63 4.49 -9.57
C LEU A 160 1.91 5.00 -8.92
N GLN A 161 3.09 4.59 -9.42
CA GLN A 161 4.37 5.07 -8.90
C GLN A 161 4.49 6.62 -8.88
N PRO A 162 4.39 7.34 -10.01
CA PRO A 162 4.54 8.80 -10.02
C PRO A 162 3.43 9.49 -9.21
N PHE A 163 2.22 8.91 -9.16
CA PHE A 163 1.17 9.41 -8.29
C PHE A 163 1.55 9.34 -6.81
N VAL A 164 2.06 8.19 -6.35
CA VAL A 164 2.48 8.02 -4.95
C VAL A 164 3.64 8.94 -4.61
N GLU A 165 4.65 9.03 -5.49
CA GLU A 165 5.79 9.94 -5.32
C GLU A 165 5.34 11.41 -5.20
N GLU A 166 4.38 11.83 -6.02
CA GLU A 166 3.85 13.19 -5.98
C GLU A 166 2.97 13.44 -4.75
N ALA A 167 2.12 12.47 -4.39
CA ALA A 167 1.30 12.54 -3.19
C ALA A 167 2.15 12.58 -1.90
N ARG A 168 3.34 11.98 -1.89
CA ARG A 168 4.32 12.14 -0.80
C ARG A 168 4.88 13.56 -0.72
N ARG A 169 5.10 14.21 -1.86
CA ARG A 169 5.68 15.56 -1.94
C ARG A 169 4.67 16.68 -1.66
N ARG A 170 3.41 16.49 -2.10
CA ARG A 170 2.36 17.50 -2.03
C ARG A 170 1.40 17.24 -0.90
N LYS A 171 1.46 18.09 0.12
CA LYS A 171 0.60 18.00 1.30
C LYS A 171 -0.88 18.02 0.93
N GLU A 172 -1.30 18.81 -0.05
CA GLU A 172 -2.71 18.92 -0.43
C GLU A 172 -3.24 17.63 -1.07
N VAL A 173 -2.42 16.96 -1.89
CA VAL A 173 -2.78 15.66 -2.47
C VAL A 173 -2.83 14.60 -1.38
N ARG A 174 -1.85 14.62 -0.48
CA ARG A 174 -1.77 13.71 0.67
C ARG A 174 -2.99 13.82 1.58
N GLU A 175 -3.36 15.04 1.97
CA GLU A 175 -4.51 15.30 2.83
C GLU A 175 -5.82 14.78 2.20
N ARG A 176 -5.99 14.97 0.88
CA ARG A 176 -7.15 14.41 0.17
C ARG A 176 -7.16 12.90 0.09
N VAL A 177 -6.01 12.27 -0.16
CA VAL A 177 -5.89 10.81 -0.13
C VAL A 177 -6.23 10.27 1.25
N LEU A 178 -5.78 10.95 2.30
CA LEU A 178 -6.03 10.56 3.68
C LEU A 178 -7.51 10.72 4.05
N GLU A 179 -8.17 11.77 3.59
CA GLU A 179 -9.60 12.04 3.81
C GLU A 179 -10.50 11.04 3.06
N GLU A 180 -10.21 10.79 1.78
CA GLU A 180 -11.05 9.93 0.92
C GLU A 180 -10.70 8.43 1.05
N GLY A 181 -9.47 8.12 1.49
CA GLY A 181 -8.82 6.82 1.30
C GLY A 181 -8.24 6.68 -0.11
N ILE A 182 -7.09 6.03 -0.26
CA ILE A 182 -6.38 6.00 -1.56
C ILE A 182 -7.17 5.25 -2.63
N VAL A 183 -7.83 4.14 -2.29
CA VAL A 183 -8.57 3.35 -3.29
C VAL A 183 -9.82 4.11 -3.78
N PRO A 184 -10.68 4.66 -2.90
CA PRO A 184 -11.76 5.54 -3.33
C PRO A 184 -11.27 6.76 -4.12
N PHE A 185 -10.19 7.41 -3.66
CA PHE A 185 -9.59 8.55 -4.35
C PHE A 185 -9.21 8.18 -5.79
N LEU A 186 -8.46 7.09 -5.99
CA LEU A 186 -8.04 6.64 -7.32
C LEU A 186 -9.25 6.25 -8.20
N LYS A 187 -10.30 5.66 -7.60
CA LYS A 187 -11.54 5.27 -8.31
C LYS A 187 -12.39 6.48 -8.72
N ALA A 188 -12.40 7.54 -7.93
CA ALA A 188 -13.08 8.79 -8.27
C ALA A 188 -12.31 9.56 -9.35
N HIS A 189 -10.98 9.49 -9.32
CA HIS A 189 -10.09 10.24 -10.21
C HIS A 189 -9.51 9.33 -11.32
N LYS A 190 -10.36 8.51 -11.96
CA LYS A 190 -9.99 7.46 -12.96
C LYS A 190 -9.03 7.92 -14.08
N HIS A 191 -8.87 9.22 -14.26
CA HIS A 191 -7.94 9.87 -15.18
C HIS A 191 -6.77 10.50 -14.40
N PHE A 192 -5.74 9.72 -14.09
CA PHE A 192 -4.41 10.31 -13.88
C PHE A 192 -3.98 10.88 -15.22
N CYS A 193 -3.69 12.17 -15.28
CA CYS A 193 -3.42 12.94 -16.50
C CYS A 193 -2.66 12.14 -17.56
N VAL A 194 -3.39 11.74 -18.60
CA VAL A 194 -2.83 11.44 -19.91
C VAL A 194 -2.96 12.74 -20.71
N ALA A 195 -1.98 13.07 -21.55
CA ALA A 195 -2.03 14.26 -22.39
C ALA A 195 -3.42 14.39 -23.09
N GLY A 196 -4.14 15.48 -22.82
CA GLY A 196 -5.38 15.84 -23.52
C GLY A 196 -6.73 15.55 -22.84
N VAL A 197 -6.80 15.14 -21.56
CA VAL A 197 -8.08 14.97 -20.84
C VAL A 197 -8.29 16.11 -19.83
N PRO A 198 -9.48 16.73 -19.77
CA PRO A 198 -9.73 17.78 -18.79
C PRO A 198 -10.06 17.16 -17.43
N VAL A 199 -9.45 17.77 -16.41
CA VAL A 199 -9.88 17.86 -14.99
C VAL A 199 -9.05 17.05 -13.97
N LEU A 200 -8.46 17.84 -13.05
CA LEU A 200 -8.02 17.59 -11.67
C LEU A 200 -6.54 17.35 -11.31
N LEU A 201 -5.61 17.40 -12.27
CA LEU A 201 -4.16 17.50 -12.01
C LEU A 201 -3.47 18.55 -12.92
N CYS A 202 -4.15 19.68 -13.16
CA CYS A 202 -3.61 20.80 -13.95
C CYS A 202 -2.79 21.81 -13.10
N ASP A 203 -2.45 21.45 -11.85
CA ASP A 203 -1.65 22.28 -10.94
C ASP A 203 -0.32 21.61 -10.54
N LEU A 204 0.19 20.70 -11.38
CA LEU A 204 1.54 20.17 -11.23
C LEU A 204 2.53 21.07 -11.99
N PRO A 205 3.71 21.40 -11.42
CA PRO A 205 4.75 22.12 -12.13
C PRO A 205 5.10 21.44 -13.45
N GLU A 206 5.44 22.22 -14.47
CA GLU A 206 5.74 21.81 -15.84
C GLU A 206 6.73 20.62 -15.92
N GLU A 207 7.64 20.53 -14.94
CA GLU A 207 8.61 19.44 -14.79
C GLU A 207 7.95 18.07 -14.55
N ALA A 208 6.86 17.97 -13.79
CA ALA A 208 6.14 16.71 -13.58
C ALA A 208 5.27 16.31 -14.78
N ASN A 209 4.77 17.31 -15.54
CA ASN A 209 4.02 17.08 -16.77
C ASN A 209 4.93 16.61 -17.92
N ASN A 210 6.18 17.07 -17.98
CA ASN A 210 7.11 16.75 -19.07
C ASN A 210 7.66 15.30 -19.01
N TRP A 211 7.60 14.62 -17.86
CA TRP A 211 8.01 13.22 -17.73
C TRP A 211 6.94 12.21 -18.16
N LEU A 212 5.70 12.68 -18.39
CA LEU A 212 4.58 11.86 -18.90
C LEU A 212 4.40 11.98 -20.42
N VAL A 213 5.30 12.71 -21.09
CA VAL A 213 5.35 12.84 -22.56
C VAL A 213 6.51 12.02 -23.10
N LEU A 214 6.28 10.72 -23.32
CA LEU A 214 7.07 9.94 -24.27
C LEU A 214 6.14 9.02 -25.07
N ASN A 215 6.17 9.20 -26.39
CA ASN A 215 5.69 8.24 -27.37
C ASN A 215 6.47 6.92 -27.27
#